data_AF-A0A944YVS6-F1
#
_entry.id   AF-A0A944YVS6-F1
#
_cell.length_a   1.000
_cell.length_b   1.000
_cell.length_c   1.000
_cell.angle_alpha   90.00
_cell.angle_beta   90.00
_cell.angle_gamma   90.00
#
_symmetry.space_group_name_H-M   'P 1'
#
loop_
_entity.id
_entity.type
_entity.pdbx_description
1 polymer ?
#
loop_
_entity_poly.entity_id
_entity_poly.type
_entity_poly.pdbx_seq_one_letter_code
_entity_poly.pdbx_strand_id
1 'polypeptide(L)'
;MFKIPDLKKKILFTALILVIYRLGSYIPIPGINSEALSQFIGGASQSGGNLFGMFDLFVGGNLGRASVFALGIMPYITTSIVIQLLGGVIPFFERLKKEGAEGQKKIAQYTRYGTVFIAAFNAIGITMFLQSGVEGAVPNPGFLFVFTSVVTMVTGVMFIMWLGEQITEHGIGNGISLIIFAGIIARYPAGFAQMFQMVRVGAMSIFTAVLVL
;
A
#
# COMPACT_ATOMS: atom_id res chain seq x y z
N MET A 1 5.00 29.67 -5.86
CA MET A 1 4.29 28.42 -6.21
C MET A 1 2.77 28.58 -6.35
N PHE A 2 2.06 29.35 -5.52
CA PHE A 2 0.59 29.51 -5.60
C PHE A 2 0.02 30.48 -6.67
N LYS A 3 0.86 31.05 -7.55
CA LYS A 3 0.46 32.08 -8.53
C LYS A 3 0.17 31.54 -9.95
N ILE A 4 0.51 30.28 -10.25
CA ILE A 4 0.24 29.70 -11.57
C ILE A 4 -1.05 28.86 -11.46
N PRO A 5 -2.15 29.27 -12.12
CA PRO A 5 -3.45 28.60 -12.00
C PRO A 5 -3.39 27.13 -12.46
N ASP A 6 -2.48 26.81 -13.38
CA ASP A 6 -2.24 25.44 -13.86
C ASP A 6 -1.69 24.52 -12.77
N LEU A 7 -0.67 24.97 -12.02
CA LEU A 7 -0.12 24.22 -10.89
C LEU A 7 -1.15 24.04 -9.78
N LYS A 8 -1.98 25.06 -9.50
CA LYS A 8 -3.04 24.96 -8.48
C LYS A 8 -4.06 23.87 -8.83
N LYS A 9 -4.46 23.76 -10.11
CA LYS A 9 -5.37 22.69 -10.59
C LYS A 9 -4.74 21.31 -10.42
N LYS A 10 -3.47 21.16 -10.79
CA LYS A 10 -2.75 19.88 -10.65
C LYS A 10 -2.59 19.46 -9.19
N ILE A 11 -2.24 20.39 -8.28
CA ILE A 11 -2.19 20.14 -6.83
C ILE A 11 -3.56 19.70 -6.31
N LEU A 12 -4.63 20.42 -6.68
CA LEU A 12 -5.99 20.10 -6.23
C LEU A 12 -6.43 18.71 -6.72
N PHE A 13 -6.12 18.37 -7.97
CA PHE A 13 -6.39 17.07 -8.54
C PHE A 13 -5.65 15.95 -7.80
N THR A 14 -4.34 16.13 -7.57
CA THR A 14 -3.55 15.19 -6.76
C THR A 14 -4.12 15.04 -5.34
N ALA A 15 -4.45 16.15 -4.67
CA ALA A 15 -5.03 16.12 -3.33
C ALA A 15 -6.38 15.38 -3.30
N LEU A 16 -7.23 15.58 -4.30
CA LEU A 16 -8.51 14.90 -4.42
C LEU A 16 -8.34 13.39 -4.59
N ILE A 17 -7.40 12.94 -5.43
CA ILE A 17 -7.09 11.53 -5.57
C ILE A 17 -6.57 10.93 -4.26
N LEU A 18 -5.69 11.64 -3.54
CA LEU A 18 -5.19 11.17 -2.25
C LEU A 18 -6.30 11.02 -1.22
N VAL A 19 -7.31 11.90 -1.23
CA VAL A 19 -8.51 11.75 -0.40
C VAL A 19 -9.31 10.50 -0.79
N ILE A 20 -9.52 10.24 -2.09
CA ILE A 20 -10.21 9.03 -2.56
C ILE A 20 -9.45 7.76 -2.14
N TYR A 21 -8.13 7.74 -2.34
CA TYR A 21 -7.25 6.67 -1.87
C TYR A 21 -7.43 6.45 -0.35
N ARG A 22 -7.50 7.53 0.42
CA ARG A 22 -7.67 7.42 1.87
C ARG A 22 -9.05 6.90 2.25
N LEU A 23 -10.11 7.35 1.59
CA LEU A 23 -11.47 6.83 1.83
C LEU A 23 -11.56 5.33 1.55
N GLY A 24 -10.96 4.86 0.47
CA GLY A 24 -10.93 3.42 0.16
C GLY A 24 -10.15 2.60 1.19
N SER A 25 -9.15 3.18 1.88
CA SER A 25 -8.45 2.49 2.98
C SER A 25 -9.30 2.21 4.23
N TYR A 26 -10.49 2.82 4.34
CA TYR A 26 -11.44 2.54 5.42
C TYR A 26 -12.47 1.46 5.06
N ILE A 27 -12.49 0.98 3.81
CA ILE A 27 -13.42 -0.06 3.38
C ILE A 27 -12.77 -1.42 3.70
N PRO A 28 -13.34 -2.23 4.62
CA PRO A 28 -12.80 -3.54 4.95
C PRO A 28 -13.12 -4.56 3.85
N ILE A 29 -12.28 -5.59 3.75
CA ILE A 29 -12.51 -6.74 2.88
C ILE A 29 -13.68 -7.56 3.45
N PRO A 30 -14.62 -8.00 2.62
CA PRO A 30 -15.74 -8.81 3.08
C PRO A 30 -15.24 -10.14 3.67
N GLY A 31 -15.72 -10.45 4.88
CA GLY A 31 -15.40 -11.71 5.55
C GLY A 31 -14.20 -11.67 6.49
N ILE A 32 -13.60 -10.49 6.74
CA ILE A 32 -12.55 -10.32 7.76
C ILE A 32 -13.08 -9.52 8.95
N ASN A 33 -12.81 -10.01 10.15
CA ASN A 33 -12.98 -9.24 11.37
C ASN A 33 -11.76 -8.35 11.59
N SER A 34 -11.88 -7.06 11.25
CA SER A 34 -10.82 -6.06 11.42
C SER A 34 -10.41 -5.86 12.88
N GLU A 35 -11.31 -6.10 13.83
CA GLU A 35 -11.03 -5.96 15.26
C GLU A 35 -10.13 -7.10 15.76
N ALA A 36 -10.45 -8.35 15.40
CA ALA A 36 -9.62 -9.52 15.71
C ALA A 36 -8.22 -9.41 15.08
N LEU A 37 -8.13 -8.92 13.83
CA LEU A 37 -6.84 -8.69 13.17
C LEU A 37 -6.02 -7.59 13.86
N SER A 38 -6.67 -6.49 14.29
CA SER A 38 -6.01 -5.42 15.02
C SER A 38 -5.51 -5.86 16.40
N GLN A 39 -6.24 -6.75 17.07
CA GLN A 39 -5.84 -7.35 18.34
C GLN A 39 -4.67 -8.33 18.16
N PHE A 40 -4.67 -9.14 17.09
CA PHE A 40 -3.54 -10.01 16.76
C PHE A 40 -2.26 -9.21 16.49
N ILE A 41 -2.35 -8.14 15.68
CA ILE A 41 -1.20 -7.27 15.38
C ILE A 41 -0.76 -6.49 16.63
N GLY A 42 -1.70 -5.99 17.43
CA GLY A 42 -1.42 -5.29 18.70
C GLY A 42 -0.80 -6.19 19.76
N GLY A 43 -1.19 -7.47 19.83
CA GLY A 43 -0.60 -8.48 20.71
C GLY A 43 0.77 -8.97 20.23
N ALA A 44 0.93 -9.19 18.92
CA ALA A 44 2.21 -9.56 18.31
C ALA A 44 3.28 -8.46 18.39
N SER A 45 2.87 -7.20 18.61
CA SER A 45 3.77 -6.07 18.80
C SER A 45 4.63 -6.17 20.07
N GLN A 46 4.27 -7.03 21.03
CA GLN A 46 5.05 -7.22 22.26
C GLN A 46 6.23 -8.20 22.11
N SER A 47 6.26 -9.04 21.06
CA SER A 47 7.19 -10.19 20.98
C SER A 47 8.30 -10.07 19.93
N GLY A 48 8.56 -8.87 19.40
CA GLY A 48 9.72 -8.61 18.53
C GLY A 48 9.34 -8.23 17.10
N GLY A 49 10.15 -7.34 16.53
CA GLY A 49 9.95 -6.65 15.25
C GLY A 49 9.52 -7.58 14.11
N ASN A 50 8.22 -7.64 13.88
CA ASN A 50 7.65 -8.55 12.90
C ASN A 50 7.69 -7.88 11.52
N LEU A 51 8.23 -8.57 10.51
CA LEU A 51 8.22 -8.16 9.10
C LEU A 51 6.83 -7.66 8.65
N PHE A 52 5.77 -8.20 9.26
CA PHE A 52 4.38 -7.81 9.07
C PHE A 52 4.08 -6.35 9.46
N GLY A 53 4.65 -5.87 10.56
CA GLY A 53 4.51 -4.47 10.99
C GLY A 53 5.23 -3.52 10.04
N MET A 54 6.43 -3.89 9.58
CA MET A 54 7.16 -3.12 8.56
C MET A 54 6.42 -3.12 7.21
N PHE A 55 5.85 -4.26 6.81
CA PHE A 55 4.99 -4.35 5.63
C PHE A 55 3.76 -3.44 5.76
N ASP A 56 3.10 -3.44 6.92
CA ASP A 56 1.95 -2.58 7.21
C ASP A 56 2.31 -1.08 7.14
N LEU A 57 3.52 -0.69 7.55
CA LEU A 57 4.03 0.69 7.39
C LEU A 57 4.06 1.12 5.92
N PHE A 58 4.59 0.27 5.04
CA PHE A 58 4.69 0.57 3.61
C PHE A 58 3.34 0.60 2.89
N VAL A 59 2.32 -0.10 3.41
CA VAL A 59 0.94 -0.05 2.87
C VAL A 59 0.04 0.95 3.61
N GLY A 60 0.58 1.80 4.50
CA GLY A 60 -0.18 2.88 5.13
C GLY A 60 -1.17 2.46 6.22
N GLY A 61 -0.99 1.28 6.83
CA GLY A 61 -1.91 0.73 7.84
C GLY A 61 -3.10 -0.04 7.28
N ASN A 62 -3.10 -0.25 5.97
CA ASN A 62 -4.20 -0.87 5.24
C ASN A 62 -4.30 -2.37 5.51
N LEU A 63 -3.20 -3.03 5.86
CA LEU A 63 -3.17 -4.45 6.21
C LEU A 63 -3.72 -4.64 7.62
N GLY A 64 -3.32 -3.82 8.58
CA GLY A 64 -3.83 -3.89 9.96
C GLY A 64 -5.33 -3.59 10.11
N ARG A 65 -5.93 -2.95 9.10
CA ARG A 65 -7.38 -2.69 9.02
C ARG A 65 -8.14 -3.67 8.14
N ALA A 66 -7.46 -4.67 7.56
CA ALA A 66 -8.03 -5.57 6.57
C ALA A 66 -8.76 -4.82 5.43
N SER A 67 -8.20 -3.72 4.95
CA SER A 67 -8.86 -2.89 3.94
C SER A 67 -8.75 -3.50 2.53
N VAL A 68 -9.60 -3.07 1.59
CA VAL A 68 -9.50 -3.40 0.15
C VAL A 68 -8.09 -3.16 -0.42
N PHE A 69 -7.35 -2.23 0.20
CA PHE A 69 -6.00 -1.84 -0.19
C PHE A 69 -4.92 -2.50 0.69
N ALA A 70 -5.20 -3.66 1.28
CA ALA A 70 -4.28 -4.37 2.17
C ALA A 70 -2.88 -4.63 1.56
N LEU A 71 -2.80 -4.90 0.25
CA LEU A 71 -1.55 -5.05 -0.48
C LEU A 71 -0.87 -3.71 -0.85
N GLY A 72 -1.61 -2.61 -0.75
CA GLY A 72 -1.18 -1.28 -1.18
C GLY A 72 -0.69 -1.27 -2.63
N ILE A 73 0.39 -0.50 -2.87
CA ILE A 73 1.02 -0.43 -4.19
C ILE A 73 2.25 -1.37 -4.33
N MET A 74 2.53 -2.20 -3.32
CA MET A 74 3.73 -3.05 -3.30
C MET A 74 3.82 -4.03 -4.48
N PRO A 75 2.75 -4.75 -4.87
CA PRO A 75 2.82 -5.66 -6.02
C PRO A 75 3.30 -4.98 -7.30
N TYR A 76 2.92 -3.70 -7.49
CA TYR A 76 3.36 -2.91 -8.63
C TYR A 76 4.84 -2.55 -8.53
N ILE A 77 5.29 -2.08 -7.37
CA ILE A 77 6.70 -1.75 -7.12
C ILE A 77 7.57 -2.97 -7.40
N THR A 78 7.22 -4.11 -6.79
CA THR A 78 7.96 -5.37 -6.98
C THR A 78 8.02 -5.75 -8.45
N THR A 79 6.90 -5.70 -9.17
CA THR A 79 6.87 -6.01 -10.60
C THR A 79 7.76 -5.07 -11.41
N SER A 80 7.69 -3.77 -11.13
CA SER A 80 8.47 -2.76 -11.85
C SER A 80 9.98 -2.98 -11.67
N ILE A 81 10.40 -3.34 -10.46
CA ILE A 81 11.80 -3.68 -10.16
C ILE A 81 12.21 -4.96 -10.89
N VAL A 82 11.37 -6.00 -10.87
CA VAL A 82 11.63 -7.25 -11.59
C VAL A 82 11.81 -6.98 -13.10
N ILE A 83 10.90 -6.24 -13.73
CA ILE A 83 11.02 -5.88 -15.16
C ILE A 83 12.26 -5.02 -15.43
N GLN A 84 12.59 -4.09 -14.53
CA GLN A 84 13.79 -3.27 -14.65
C GLN A 84 15.07 -4.11 -14.62
N LEU A 85 15.15 -5.08 -13.70
CA LEU A 85 16.26 -6.03 -13.57
C LEU A 85 16.33 -6.99 -14.77
N LEU A 86 15.19 -7.50 -15.23
CA LEU A 86 15.12 -8.32 -16.45
C LEU A 86 15.63 -7.56 -17.68
N GLY A 87 15.46 -6.24 -17.72
CA GLY A 87 16.05 -5.40 -18.77
C GLY A 87 17.58 -5.34 -18.80
N GLY A 88 18.28 -5.78 -17.75
CA GLY A 88 19.73 -5.93 -17.75
C GLY A 88 20.22 -7.34 -18.11
N VAL A 89 19.33 -8.34 -18.07
CA VAL A 89 19.66 -9.76 -18.27
C VAL A 89 19.11 -10.28 -19.60
N ILE A 90 17.93 -9.82 -20.01
CA ILE A 90 17.22 -10.27 -21.21
C ILE A 90 17.30 -9.17 -22.29
N PRO A 91 17.89 -9.47 -23.46
CA PRO A 91 18.09 -8.48 -24.52
C PRO A 91 16.78 -7.95 -25.12
N PHE A 92 15.67 -8.68 -25.00
CA PHE A 92 14.34 -8.20 -25.40
C PHE A 92 13.93 -6.94 -24.63
N PHE A 93 14.02 -6.97 -23.30
CA PHE A 93 13.67 -5.82 -22.46
C PHE A 93 14.69 -4.68 -22.59
N GLU A 94 15.96 -5.00 -22.87
CA GLU A 94 16.98 -3.99 -23.16
C GLU A 94 16.67 -3.22 -24.46
N ARG A 95 16.27 -3.94 -25.53
CA ARG A 95 15.85 -3.32 -26.80
C ARG A 95 14.62 -2.44 -26.62
N LEU A 96 13.63 -2.91 -25.87
CA LEU A 96 12.46 -2.12 -25.47
C LEU A 96 12.84 -0.85 -24.72
N LYS A 97 13.84 -0.88 -23.84
CA LYS A 97 14.33 0.36 -23.19
C LYS A 97 14.97 1.32 -24.19
N LYS A 98 15.62 0.81 -25.25
CA LYS A 98 16.28 1.61 -26.30
C LYS A 98 15.32 2.17 -27.36
N GLU A 99 14.12 1.59 -27.50
CA GLU A 99 13.04 2.06 -28.40
C GLU A 99 12.39 3.40 -27.96
N GLY A 100 12.84 4.01 -26.86
CA GLY A 100 12.35 5.31 -26.41
C GLY A 100 10.90 5.27 -25.92
N ALA A 101 10.06 6.19 -26.39
CA ALA A 101 8.71 6.40 -25.85
C ALA A 101 7.75 5.22 -26.10
N GLU A 102 7.84 4.55 -27.25
CA GLU A 102 7.00 3.36 -27.53
C GLU A 102 7.41 2.16 -26.69
N GLY A 103 8.72 1.96 -26.52
CA GLY A 103 9.25 0.87 -25.70
C GLY A 103 8.92 1.03 -24.22
N GLN A 104 8.96 2.25 -23.69
CA GLN A 104 8.53 2.56 -22.33
C GLN A 104 7.04 2.23 -22.10
N LYS A 105 6.17 2.51 -23.08
CA LYS A 105 4.75 2.13 -23.01
C LYS A 105 4.57 0.61 -22.95
N LYS A 106 5.31 -0.15 -23.76
CA LYS A 106 5.27 -1.63 -23.71
C LYS A 106 5.78 -2.17 -22.37
N ILE A 107 6.86 -1.61 -21.83
CA ILE A 107 7.38 -1.97 -20.49
C ILE A 107 6.33 -1.71 -19.41
N ALA A 108 5.64 -0.58 -19.48
CA ALA A 108 4.55 -0.27 -18.56
C ALA A 108 3.41 -1.30 -18.66
N GLN A 109 3.00 -1.70 -19.87
CA GLN A 109 1.99 -2.75 -20.08
C GLN A 109 2.41 -4.09 -19.45
N TYR A 110 3.65 -4.55 -19.69
CA TYR A 110 4.16 -5.77 -19.04
C TYR A 110 4.20 -5.65 -17.52
N THR A 111 4.54 -4.46 -17.00
CA THR A 111 4.53 -4.20 -15.57
C THR A 111 3.10 -4.28 -15.00
N ARG A 112 2.09 -3.77 -15.71
CA ARG A 112 0.68 -3.90 -15.30
C ARG A 112 0.25 -5.36 -15.24
N TYR A 113 0.55 -6.16 -16.27
CA TYR A 113 0.19 -7.58 -16.29
C TYR A 113 0.91 -8.38 -15.19
N GLY A 114 2.21 -8.13 -15.00
CA GLY A 114 2.97 -8.76 -13.91
C GLY A 114 2.45 -8.36 -12.53
N THR A 115 1.98 -7.12 -12.38
CA THR A 115 1.39 -6.63 -11.12
C THR A 115 0.16 -7.41 -10.74
N VAL A 116 -0.74 -7.68 -11.70
CA VAL A 116 -1.95 -8.48 -11.45
C VAL A 116 -1.58 -9.89 -11.01
N PHE A 117 -0.59 -10.51 -11.67
CA PHE A 117 -0.12 -11.84 -11.31
C PHE A 117 0.50 -11.88 -9.91
N ILE A 118 1.41 -10.95 -9.61
CA ILE A 118 2.06 -10.85 -8.30
C ILE A 118 1.04 -10.51 -7.21
N ALA A 119 0.08 -9.62 -7.49
CA ALA A 119 -0.98 -9.27 -6.55
C ALA A 119 -1.87 -10.48 -6.24
N ALA A 120 -2.24 -11.27 -7.26
CA ALA A 120 -3.04 -12.48 -7.05
C ALA A 120 -2.29 -13.50 -6.19
N PHE A 121 -1.00 -13.73 -6.48
CA PHE A 121 -0.17 -14.63 -5.69
C PHE A 121 -0.03 -14.17 -4.23
N ASN A 122 0.27 -12.88 -4.00
CA ASN A 122 0.35 -12.33 -2.64
C ASN A 122 -1.01 -12.35 -1.92
N ALA A 123 -2.11 -12.04 -2.61
CA ALA A 123 -3.44 -12.07 -2.03
C ALA A 123 -3.83 -13.47 -1.56
N ILE A 124 -3.50 -14.51 -2.33
CA ILE A 124 -3.73 -15.91 -1.94
C ILE A 124 -2.92 -16.23 -0.68
N GLY A 125 -1.63 -15.88 -0.66
CA GLY A 125 -0.74 -16.10 0.49
C GLY A 125 -1.26 -15.42 1.77
N ILE A 126 -1.63 -14.15 1.69
CA ILE A 126 -2.19 -13.40 2.82
C ILE A 126 -3.52 -13.99 3.27
N THR A 127 -4.41 -14.34 2.34
CA THR A 127 -5.74 -14.85 2.70
C THR A 127 -5.65 -16.22 3.36
N MET A 128 -4.78 -17.11 2.88
CA MET A 128 -4.52 -18.39 3.54
C MET A 128 -3.91 -18.19 4.92
N PHE A 129 -2.95 -17.26 5.07
CA PHE A 129 -2.36 -16.92 6.36
C PHE A 129 -3.39 -16.35 7.35
N LEU A 130 -4.31 -15.50 6.89
CA LEU A 130 -5.38 -14.96 7.72
C LEU A 130 -6.38 -16.04 8.14
N GLN A 131 -6.62 -17.03 7.29
CA GLN A 131 -7.54 -18.13 7.58
C GLN A 131 -6.96 -19.15 8.58
N SER A 132 -5.66 -19.44 8.51
CA SER A 132 -5.02 -20.49 9.33
C SER A 132 -4.18 -19.95 10.51
N GLY A 133 -3.67 -18.73 10.39
CA GLY A 133 -2.69 -18.16 11.32
C GLY A 133 -3.26 -17.14 12.31
N VAL A 134 -4.49 -16.66 12.12
CA VAL A 134 -5.15 -15.69 13.02
C VAL A 134 -6.51 -16.21 13.45
N GLU A 135 -6.57 -16.79 14.65
CA GLU A 135 -7.82 -17.27 15.24
C GLU A 135 -8.86 -16.14 15.32
N GLY A 136 -10.06 -16.38 14.78
CA GLY A 136 -11.17 -15.43 14.81
C GLY A 136 -11.11 -14.28 13.80
N ALA A 137 -10.05 -14.14 12.99
CA ALA A 137 -9.99 -13.14 11.93
C ALA A 137 -10.96 -13.43 10.78
N VAL A 138 -11.28 -14.70 10.53
CA VAL A 138 -12.20 -15.12 9.47
C VAL A 138 -13.38 -15.87 10.09
N PRO A 139 -14.57 -15.26 10.18
CA PRO A 139 -15.75 -15.89 10.79
C PRO A 139 -16.21 -17.17 10.06
N ASN A 140 -16.03 -17.21 8.74
CA ASN A 140 -16.40 -18.35 7.89
C ASN A 140 -15.23 -18.72 6.95
N PRO A 141 -14.26 -19.52 7.41
CA PRO A 141 -13.16 -20.00 6.59
C PRO A 141 -13.69 -20.88 5.44
N GLY A 142 -13.28 -20.63 4.20
CA GLY A 142 -13.71 -21.42 3.04
C GLY A 142 -13.22 -20.90 1.70
N PHE A 143 -13.39 -21.72 0.65
CA PHE A 143 -12.97 -21.37 -0.71
C PHE A 143 -13.61 -20.07 -1.22
N LEU A 144 -14.89 -19.85 -0.89
CA LEU A 144 -15.61 -18.64 -1.27
C LEU A 144 -14.96 -17.38 -0.67
N PHE A 145 -14.55 -17.44 0.61
CA PHE A 145 -13.85 -16.34 1.27
C PHE A 145 -12.49 -16.06 0.62
N VAL A 146 -11.73 -17.12 0.30
CA VAL A 146 -10.44 -16.98 -0.39
C VAL A 146 -10.63 -16.30 -1.74
N PHE A 147 -11.58 -16.78 -2.54
CA PHE A 147 -11.87 -16.22 -3.85
C PHE A 147 -12.32 -14.75 -3.77
N THR A 148 -13.29 -14.42 -2.90
CA THR A 148 -13.78 -13.04 -2.77
C THR A 148 -12.70 -12.10 -2.25
N SER A 149 -11.88 -12.54 -1.29
CA SER A 149 -10.79 -11.73 -0.74
C SER A 149 -9.70 -11.48 -1.78
N VAL A 150 -9.30 -12.50 -2.54
CA VAL A 150 -8.30 -12.38 -3.61
C VAL A 150 -8.78 -11.42 -4.68
N VAL A 151 -10.01 -11.58 -5.18
CA VAL A 151 -10.57 -10.67 -6.18
C VAL A 151 -10.65 -9.24 -5.65
N THR A 152 -11.06 -9.07 -4.39
CA THR A 152 -11.15 -7.76 -3.73
C THR A 152 -9.78 -7.09 -3.62
N MET A 153 -8.76 -7.81 -3.13
CA MET A 153 -7.40 -7.28 -2.99
C MET A 153 -6.76 -6.95 -4.35
N VAL A 154 -6.90 -7.84 -5.35
CA VAL A 154 -6.38 -7.61 -6.70
C VAL A 154 -7.04 -6.41 -7.35
N THR A 155 -8.37 -6.28 -7.22
CA THR A 155 -9.12 -5.11 -7.71
C THR A 155 -8.66 -3.84 -7.00
N GLY A 156 -8.44 -3.91 -5.69
CA GLY A 156 -7.87 -2.81 -4.90
C GLY A 156 -6.51 -2.35 -5.43
N VAL A 157 -5.58 -3.29 -5.67
CA VAL A 157 -4.25 -2.97 -6.22
C VAL A 157 -4.36 -2.34 -7.60
N MET A 158 -5.19 -2.89 -8.50
CA MET A 158 -5.40 -2.33 -9.83
C MET A 158 -5.97 -0.90 -9.76
N PHE A 159 -6.89 -0.65 -8.83
CA PHE A 159 -7.46 0.66 -8.61
C PHE A 159 -6.40 1.67 -8.11
N ILE A 160 -5.58 1.30 -7.13
CA ILE A 160 -4.50 2.18 -6.63
C ILE A 160 -3.48 2.48 -7.74
N MET A 161 -3.11 1.46 -8.52
CA MET A 161 -2.22 1.63 -9.67
C MET A 161 -2.81 2.63 -10.67
N TRP A 162 -4.09 2.47 -11.02
CA TRP A 162 -4.80 3.40 -11.90
C TRP A 162 -4.82 4.83 -11.33
N LEU A 163 -5.10 5.00 -10.02
CA LEU A 163 -5.02 6.32 -9.37
C LEU A 163 -3.62 6.94 -9.47
N GLY A 164 -2.57 6.14 -9.30
CA GLY A 164 -1.18 6.58 -9.43
C GLY A 164 -0.84 7.03 -10.85
N GLU A 165 -1.36 6.34 -11.86
CA GLU A 165 -1.20 6.74 -13.25
C GLU A 165 -1.95 8.03 -13.56
N GLN A 166 -3.18 8.19 -13.04
CA GLN A 166 -3.94 9.43 -13.19
C GLN A 166 -3.23 10.64 -12.57
N ILE A 167 -2.63 10.48 -11.37
CA ILE A 167 -1.80 11.55 -10.78
C ILE A 167 -0.58 11.84 -11.66
N THR A 168 0.03 10.83 -12.28
CA THR A 168 1.22 11.04 -13.12
C THR A 168 0.89 11.79 -14.41
N GLU A 169 -0.28 11.53 -15.02
CA GLU A 169 -0.71 12.21 -16.24
C GLU A 169 -1.28 13.62 -16.00
N HIS A 170 -2.12 13.79 -14.98
CA HIS A 170 -2.89 15.02 -14.76
C HIS A 170 -2.47 15.81 -13.52
N GLY A 171 -1.68 15.21 -12.63
CA GLY A 171 -1.22 15.79 -11.37
C GLY A 171 0.21 16.31 -11.44
N ILE A 172 0.89 16.25 -10.30
CA ILE A 172 2.28 16.72 -10.15
C ILE A 172 3.18 15.54 -9.80
N GLY A 173 4.33 15.44 -10.49
CA GLY A 173 5.36 14.45 -10.16
C GLY A 173 4.94 13.02 -10.52
N ASN A 174 5.48 12.04 -9.77
CA ASN A 174 5.16 10.63 -9.94
C ASN A 174 4.04 10.24 -8.97
N GLY A 175 2.88 9.87 -9.51
CA GLY A 175 1.71 9.54 -8.72
C GLY A 175 1.88 8.33 -7.80
N ILE A 176 2.65 7.34 -8.23
CA ILE A 176 2.94 6.16 -7.40
C ILE A 176 3.77 6.57 -6.18
N SER A 177 4.80 7.39 -6.37
CA SER A 177 5.61 7.93 -5.27
C SER A 177 4.78 8.77 -4.30
N LEU A 178 3.84 9.57 -4.81
CA LEU A 178 2.95 10.37 -3.98
C LEU A 178 1.96 9.55 -3.17
N ILE A 179 1.43 8.45 -3.72
CA ILE A 179 0.56 7.53 -2.98
C ILE A 179 1.31 6.90 -1.80
N ILE A 180 2.55 6.46 -2.01
CA ILE A 180 3.41 5.91 -0.94
C ILE A 180 3.65 6.97 0.12
N PHE A 181 4.08 8.16 -0.30
CA PHE A 181 4.36 9.28 0.60
C PHE A 181 3.15 9.67 1.44
N ALA A 182 1.97 9.76 0.82
CA ALA A 182 0.73 10.06 1.52
C ALA A 182 0.34 8.94 2.51
N GLY A 183 0.54 7.68 2.14
CA GLY A 183 0.31 6.54 3.03
C GLY A 183 1.19 6.55 4.27
N ILE A 184 2.47 6.89 4.12
CA ILE A 184 3.43 7.02 5.22
C ILE A 184 3.08 8.20 6.12
N ILE A 185 2.91 9.40 5.54
CA ILE A 185 2.61 10.62 6.31
C ILE A 185 1.28 10.52 7.05
N ALA A 186 0.28 9.83 6.52
CA ALA A 186 -1.01 9.65 7.18
C ALA A 186 -0.91 8.94 8.55
N ARG A 187 0.21 8.27 8.87
CA ARG A 187 0.44 7.61 10.17
C ARG A 187 1.16 8.50 11.20
N TYR A 188 1.91 9.51 10.75
CA TYR A 188 2.67 10.40 11.65
C TYR A 188 1.79 11.11 12.69
N PRO A 189 0.62 11.68 12.36
CA PRO A 189 -0.21 12.36 13.35
C PRO A 189 -0.67 11.45 14.50
N ALA A 190 -1.03 10.21 14.20
CA ALA A 190 -1.43 9.23 15.20
C ALA A 190 -0.25 8.80 16.08
N GLY A 191 0.94 8.62 15.48
CA GLY A 191 2.17 8.34 16.21
C GLY A 191 2.56 9.47 17.18
N PHE A 192 2.49 10.72 16.73
CA PHE A 192 2.74 11.89 17.59
C PHE A 192 1.73 12.01 18.73
N ALA A 193 0.43 11.76 18.46
CA ALA A 193 -0.61 11.79 19.49
C ALA A 193 -0.38 10.70 20.56
N GLN A 194 -0.03 9.49 20.13
CA GLN A 194 0.28 8.37 21.03
C GLN A 194 1.53 8.66 21.86
N MET A 195 2.58 9.22 21.24
CA MET A 195 3.79 9.64 21.96
C MET A 195 3.50 10.74 22.99
N PHE A 196 2.69 11.75 22.63
CA PHE A 196 2.27 12.79 23.57
C PHE A 196 1.49 12.22 24.76
N GLN A 197 0.63 11.23 24.52
CA GLN A 197 -0.08 10.53 25.59
C GLN A 197 0.87 9.72 26.48
N MET A 198 1.87 9.03 25.92
CA MET A 198 2.87 8.29 26.69
C MET A 198 3.74 9.19 27.58
N VAL A 199 4.11 10.38 27.09
CA VAL A 199 4.80 11.41 27.88
C VAL A 199 3.89 11.94 28.99
N ARG A 200 2.60 12.18 28.69
CA ARG A 200 1.62 12.69 29.67
C ARG A 200 1.32 11.69 30.79
N VAL A 201 1.33 10.38 30.50
CA VAL A 201 1.09 9.29 31.46
C VAL A 201 2.38 8.91 32.21
N GLY A 202 3.52 9.53 31.90
CA GLY A 202 4.80 9.26 32.56
C GLY A 202 5.46 7.94 32.17
N ALA A 203 4.92 7.25 31.16
CA ALA A 203 5.47 6.00 30.63
C ALA A 203 6.74 6.22 29.77
N MET A 204 7.01 7.48 29.38
CA MET A 204 8.17 7.85 28.58
C MET A 204 8.75 9.19 29.06
N SER A 205 10.07 9.25 29.21
CA SER A 205 10.76 10.50 29.57
C SER A 205 10.69 11.51 28.42
N ILE A 206 10.65 12.80 28.74
CA ILE A 206 10.66 13.89 27.75
C ILE A 206 11.94 13.81 26.87
N PHE A 207 13.06 13.38 27.45
CA PHE A 207 14.33 13.21 26.73
C PHE A 207 14.26 12.13 25.65
N THR A 208 13.63 10.98 25.94
CA THR A 208 13.44 9.92 24.93
C THR A 208 12.43 10.31 23.86
N ALA A 209 11.42 11.13 24.20
CA ALA A 209 10.45 11.62 23.22
C ALA A 209 11.06 12.63 22.22
N VAL A 210 12.04 13.43 22.65
CA VAL A 210 12.77 14.36 21.76
C VAL A 210 13.79 13.64 20.88
N LEU A 211 14.39 12.55 21.34
CA LEU A 211 15.39 11.79 20.58
C LEU A 211 14.77 10.95 19.44
N VAL A 212 13.50 10.54 19.58
CA VAL A 212 12.75 9.76 18.59
C VAL A 212 12.14 10.64 17.48
N LEU A 213 12.02 11.94 17.71
CA LEU A 213 11.46 12.96 16.82
C LEU A 213 12.46 13.41 15.76
#